data_AF-A0A191HVJ0-F1
#
_entry.id   AF-A0A191HVJ0-F1
#
_cell.length_a   1.000
_cell.length_b   1.000
_cell.length_c   1.000
_cell.angle_alpha   90.00
_cell.angle_beta   90.00
_cell.angle_gamma   90.00
#
_symmetry.space_group_name_H-M   'P 1'
#
loop_
_entity.id
_entity.type
_entity.pdbx_description
1 polymer ?
#
loop_
_entity_poly.entity_id
_entity_poly.type
_entity_poly.pdbx_seq_one_letter_code
_entity_poly.pdbx_strand_id
1 'polypeptide(L)'
;MRKTLEEAGVRGYLTFEACQRQSEENAQLGLKEDYDFCKDNNKDNSLVQGLMSIHTLFTGDEGFVMQSKKMADEIWCRYSHAYV
;
A
#
# COMPACT_ATOMS: atom_id res chain seq x y z
N MET A 1 -10.05 1.97 -10.20
CA MET A 1 -9.09 3.08 -10.34
C MET A 1 -7.94 2.77 -11.31
N ARG A 2 -7.20 1.66 -11.15
CA ARG A 2 -6.07 1.27 -12.03
C ARG A 2 -6.36 1.45 -13.53
N LYS A 3 -7.39 0.77 -14.06
CA LYS A 3 -7.79 0.84 -15.48
C LYS A 3 -7.98 2.28 -15.96
N THR A 4 -8.65 3.11 -15.17
CA THR A 4 -8.91 4.52 -15.50
C THR A 4 -7.61 5.33 -15.60
N LEU A 5 -6.65 5.10 -14.69
CA LEU A 5 -5.35 5.75 -14.72
C LEU A 5 -4.50 5.31 -15.92
N GLU A 6 -4.53 4.01 -16.24
CA GLU A 6 -3.86 3.45 -17.41
C GLU A 6 -4.43 4.01 -18.72
N GLU A 7 -5.76 4.08 -18.85
CA GLU A 7 -6.45 4.68 -20.01
C GLU A 7 -6.15 6.19 -20.15
N ALA A 8 -5.95 6.89 -19.03
CA ALA A 8 -5.53 8.29 -19.01
C ALA A 8 -4.02 8.48 -19.29
N GLY A 9 -3.24 7.41 -19.43
CA GLY A 9 -1.79 7.48 -19.65
C GLY A 9 -0.98 7.89 -18.42
N VAL A 10 -1.57 7.81 -17.21
CA VAL A 10 -0.91 8.21 -15.97
C VAL A 10 0.04 7.10 -15.52
N ARG A 11 1.31 7.48 -15.28
CA ARG A 11 2.29 6.62 -14.60
C ARG A 11 2.35 6.97 -13.13
N GLY A 12 2.14 5.99 -12.24
CA GLY A 12 2.14 6.26 -10.81
C GLY A 12 1.92 5.04 -9.92
N TYR A 13 1.88 5.29 -8.62
CA TYR A 13 1.57 4.31 -7.60
C TYR A 13 0.15 4.48 -7.08
N LEU A 14 -0.57 3.37 -6.89
CA LEU A 14 -1.88 3.31 -6.27
C LEU A 14 -1.78 2.46 -4.99
N THR A 15 -2.32 2.97 -3.90
CA THR A 15 -2.29 2.32 -2.58
C THR A 15 -3.55 2.71 -1.81
N PHE A 16 -3.92 1.87 -0.85
CA PHE A 16 -4.84 2.17 0.22
C PHE A 16 -4.05 2.61 1.46
N GLU A 17 -4.32 3.81 1.97
CA GLU A 17 -3.64 4.34 3.16
C GLU A 17 -4.14 3.64 4.44
N ALA A 18 -3.49 2.53 4.83
CA ALA A 18 -3.89 1.74 6.00
C ALA A 18 -3.70 2.54 7.31
N CYS A 19 -4.69 2.48 8.21
CA CYS A 19 -4.74 3.31 9.41
C CYS A 19 -5.32 2.55 10.62
N GLN A 20 -4.45 2.09 11.53
CA GLN A 20 -4.84 1.32 12.71
C GLN A 20 -5.67 2.12 13.72
N ARG A 21 -5.49 3.44 13.78
CA ARG A 21 -6.30 4.34 14.62
C ARG A 21 -7.81 4.26 14.31
N GLN A 22 -8.20 3.92 13.08
CA GLN A 22 -9.61 3.75 12.73
C GLN A 22 -10.18 2.48 13.38
N SER A 23 -9.53 1.34 13.18
CA SER A 23 -9.74 0.08 13.91
C SER A 23 -8.67 -0.92 13.51
N GLU A 24 -8.41 -1.93 14.36
CA GLU A 24 -7.49 -3.03 14.03
C GLU A 24 -7.94 -3.78 12.77
N GLU A 25 -9.24 -4.10 12.67
CA GLU A 25 -9.81 -4.80 11.52
C GLU A 25 -9.58 -4.03 10.21
N ASN A 26 -9.87 -2.73 10.19
CA ASN A 26 -9.63 -1.90 9.00
C ASN A 26 -8.14 -1.78 8.68
N ALA A 27 -7.26 -1.75 9.68
CA ALA A 27 -5.82 -1.74 9.48
C ALA A 27 -5.38 -2.99 8.71
N GLN A 28 -5.80 -4.17 9.17
CA GLN A 28 -5.44 -5.45 8.56
C GLN A 28 -6.05 -5.60 7.17
N LEU A 29 -7.30 -5.17 6.95
CA LEU A 29 -7.91 -5.14 5.63
C LEU A 29 -7.17 -4.20 4.68
N GLY A 30 -6.73 -3.04 5.17
CA GLY A 30 -5.93 -2.09 4.39
C GLY A 30 -4.58 -2.64 3.96
N LEU A 31 -3.83 -3.25 4.89
CA LEU A 31 -2.56 -3.92 4.56
C LEU A 31 -2.76 -5.06 3.55
N LYS A 32 -3.87 -5.81 3.68
CA LYS A 32 -4.20 -6.89 2.74
C LYS A 32 -4.52 -6.36 1.35
N GLU A 33 -5.29 -5.28 1.24
CA GLU A 33 -5.62 -4.64 -0.04
C GLU A 33 -4.35 -4.19 -0.78
N ASP A 34 -3.44 -3.51 -0.08
CA ASP A 34 -2.15 -3.09 -0.65
C ASP A 34 -1.30 -4.29 -1.11
N TYR A 35 -1.20 -5.32 -0.27
CA TYR A 35 -0.40 -6.50 -0.54
C TYR A 35 -0.90 -7.24 -1.78
N ASP A 36 -2.20 -7.52 -1.84
CA ASP A 36 -2.82 -8.20 -2.97
C ASP A 36 -2.70 -7.35 -4.24
N PHE A 37 -2.93 -6.03 -4.13
CA PHE A 37 -2.78 -5.14 -5.26
C PHE A 37 -1.34 -5.13 -5.80
N CYS A 38 -0.33 -5.01 -4.93
CA CYS A 38 1.07 -5.07 -5.33
C CYS A 38 1.40 -6.40 -6.02
N LYS A 39 1.01 -7.52 -5.41
CA LYS A 39 1.29 -8.87 -5.90
C LYS A 39 0.68 -9.11 -7.29
N ASP A 40 -0.52 -8.61 -7.54
CA ASP A 40 -1.24 -8.84 -8.79
C ASP A 40 -0.85 -7.85 -9.91
N ASN A 41 -0.35 -6.67 -9.57
CA ASN A 41 -0.22 -5.54 -10.51
C ASN A 41 1.21 -5.02 -10.72
N ASN A 42 2.17 -5.36 -9.85
CA ASN A 42 3.57 -4.97 -10.00
C ASN A 42 4.26 -5.82 -11.05
N LYS A 43 3.95 -5.54 -12.31
CA LYS A 43 4.56 -6.15 -13.50
C LYS A 43 5.49 -5.15 -14.17
N ASP A 44 6.45 -5.69 -14.91
CA ASP A 44 7.32 -4.89 -15.74
C ASP A 44 6.51 -4.09 -16.76
N ASN A 45 6.89 -2.83 -16.96
CA ASN A 45 6.27 -1.88 -17.88
C ASN A 45 4.81 -1.45 -17.56
N SER A 46 4.20 -1.90 -16.46
CA SER A 46 2.92 -1.34 -16.00
C SER A 46 3.02 0.18 -15.82
N LEU A 47 2.02 0.94 -16.27
CA LEU A 47 1.92 2.38 -15.98
C LEU A 47 1.59 2.61 -14.51
N VAL A 48 0.69 1.79 -13.98
CA VAL A 48 0.23 1.87 -12.59
C VAL A 48 0.74 0.67 -11.82
N GLN A 49 1.42 0.93 -10.71
CA GLN A 49 1.93 -0.08 -9.80
C GLN A 49 1.38 0.15 -8.39
N GLY A 50 1.49 -0.85 -7.52
CA GLY A 50 1.18 -0.79 -6.10
C GLY A 50 2.39 -0.47 -5.24
N LEU A 51 2.13 0.02 -4.04
CA LEU A 51 3.06 0.05 -2.92
C LEU A 51 2.30 -0.28 -1.62
N MET A 52 3.01 -0.70 -0.59
CA MET A 52 2.46 -0.80 0.76
C MET A 52 2.52 0.58 1.43
N SER A 53 1.40 1.11 1.89
CA SER A 53 1.35 2.42 2.58
C SER A 53 0.61 2.34 3.91
N ILE A 54 1.14 3.08 4.89
CA ILE A 54 0.42 3.38 6.13
C ILE A 54 0.26 4.89 6.26
N HIS A 55 -0.86 5.33 6.85
CA HIS A 55 -1.17 6.76 6.89
C HIS A 55 -0.06 7.59 7.53
N THR A 56 0.31 7.32 8.78
CA THR A 56 1.44 7.98 9.48
C THR A 56 1.97 7.08 10.60
N LEU A 57 3.17 7.37 11.10
CA LEU A 57 3.78 6.62 12.22
C LEU A 57 3.01 6.75 13.56
N PHE A 58 2.25 7.83 13.76
CA PHE A 58 1.50 8.03 15.02
C PHE A 58 0.05 7.54 14.95
N THR A 59 -0.38 7.00 13.79
CA THR A 59 -1.70 6.38 13.59
C THR A 59 -1.69 4.85 13.69
N GLY A 60 -0.57 4.27 14.08
CA GLY A 60 -0.45 2.85 14.44
C GLY A 60 0.68 2.62 15.43
N ASP A 61 0.69 1.44 16.03
CA ASP A 61 1.75 0.99 16.92
C ASP A 61 2.97 0.45 16.15
N GLU A 62 4.06 0.18 16.88
CA GLU A 62 5.28 -0.37 16.30
C GLU A 62 5.04 -1.71 15.59
N GLY A 63 4.16 -2.56 16.13
CA GLY A 63 3.83 -3.87 15.55
C GLY A 63 3.22 -3.73 14.17
N PHE A 64 2.25 -2.84 14.01
CA PHE A 64 1.60 -2.51 12.75
C PHE A 64 2.59 -1.94 11.73
N VAL A 65 3.45 -1.00 12.14
CA VAL A 65 4.50 -0.42 11.27
C VAL A 65 5.44 -1.53 10.79
N MET A 66 5.96 -2.34 11.71
CA MET A 66 6.90 -3.41 11.37
C MET A 66 6.26 -4.51 10.50
N GLN A 67 4.99 -4.84 10.76
CA GLN A 67 4.22 -5.76 9.93
C GLN A 67 4.11 -5.23 8.49
N SER A 68 3.67 -3.99 8.32
CA SER A 68 3.48 -3.37 7.00
C SER A 68 4.80 -3.34 6.19
N LYS A 69 5.91 -3.03 6.84
CA LYS A 69 7.24 -3.04 6.21
C LYS A 69 7.69 -4.45 5.82
N LYS A 70 7.47 -5.43 6.70
CA LYS A 70 7.78 -6.84 6.42
C LYS A 70 7.00 -7.36 5.22
N MET A 71 5.71 -7.05 5.14
CA MET A 71 4.85 -7.42 4.01
C MET A 71 5.37 -6.83 2.69
N ALA A 72 5.86 -5.59 2.69
CA ALA A 72 6.46 -4.98 1.50
C ALA A 72 7.72 -5.73 1.04
N ASP A 73 8.58 -6.13 2.00
CA ASP A 73 9.81 -6.87 1.72
C ASP A 73 9.53 -8.28 1.18
N GLU A 74 8.50 -8.96 1.68
CA GLU A 74 8.11 -10.30 1.23
C GLU A 74 7.78 -10.35 -0.27
N ILE A 75 7.20 -9.30 -0.83
CA ILE A 75 6.81 -9.21 -2.25
C ILE A 75 7.68 -8.23 -3.06
N TRP A 76 8.78 -7.75 -2.47
CA TRP A 76 9.71 -6.81 -3.11
C TRP A 76 9.03 -5.57 -3.68
N CYS A 77 7.99 -5.05 -3.01
CA CYS A 77 7.33 -3.82 -3.42
C CYS A 77 7.87 -2.61 -2.64
N ARG A 78 7.48 -1.42 -3.10
CA ARG A 78 7.80 -0.18 -2.37
C ARG A 78 7.00 -0.09 -1.07
N TYR A 79 7.54 0.67 -0.14
CA TYR A 79 6.93 0.99 1.14
C TYR A 79 6.89 2.50 1.34
N SER A 80 5.78 3.03 1.84
CA SER A 80 5.68 4.43 2.25
C SER A 80 4.89 4.60 3.53
N HIS A 81 5.06 5.77 4.14
CA HIS A 81 4.12 6.33 5.08
C HIS A 81 3.97 7.82 4.78
N ALA A 82 2.79 8.40 5.01
CA ALA A 82 2.63 9.83 4.82
C ALA A 82 3.35 10.61 5.93
N TYR A 83 3.74 11.83 5.58
CA TYR A 83 4.18 12.87 6.50
C TYR A 83 3.09 13.94 6.50
N VAL A 84 2.55 14.26 7.67
CA VAL A 84 1.56 15.34 7.88
C VAL A 84 2.07 16.30 8.94
#